data_AF-A0A929SMD9-F1
#
_entry.id   AF-A0A929SMD9-F1
#
_cell.length_a   1.000
_cell.length_b   1.000
_cell.length_c   1.000
_cell.angle_alpha   90.00
_cell.angle_beta   90.00
_cell.angle_gamma   90.00
#
_symmetry.space_group_name_H-M   'P 1'
#
loop_
_entity.id
_entity.type
_entity.pdbx_description
1 polymer ?
#
loop_
_entity_poly.entity_id
_entity_poly.type
_entity_poly.pdbx_seq_one_letter_code
_entity_poly.pdbx_strand_id
1 'polypeptide(L)'
;MEKQFKNKQTFFDLDMENDDSYFATLYCTLGGANKKRAKMNRLALAYLSDEPLTEEEKTTAKKILDGTIYEEKKKEFEHCQLCSDKFISEILINISNRYNNWELCCPTHPYTPAGLMIYLKNRKELHIENLQDLSQEQFDEIIQIMKDLYDKLSNESEYNVVGINILFNQISKSQLCIHGHLETMIADIDKLGLGCEIKDEQPYDVLASLLNEQIEDRKGLYKEKEGIRIDLSIVDSIEAMKILGKYESKMKQIILHGRKIQKGEIKSQNDIDNLLLHKMSPAPVNYVYMTYYRDKFFLSIIPEIILEPIKSTRDIKDESDLYSLKINQYTRDNDEKIMKQCSPLVRPSIKISKDSESAINISNLKKSITKILEER
;
A
#
# COMPACT_ATOMS: atom_id res chain seq x y z
N MET A 1 -16.11 -27.56 6.95
CA MET A 1 -16.32 -26.14 6.61
C MET A 1 -15.89 -25.96 5.18
N GLU A 2 -16.85 -25.81 4.28
CA GLU A 2 -16.61 -25.49 2.87
C GLU A 2 -15.83 -24.17 2.81
N LYS A 3 -14.61 -24.21 2.29
CA LYS A 3 -13.75 -23.03 2.16
C LYS A 3 -14.38 -22.06 1.15
N GLN A 4 -14.38 -20.78 1.51
CA GLN A 4 -14.96 -19.60 0.83
C GLN A 4 -14.37 -19.29 -0.57
N PHE A 5 -14.04 -20.29 -1.39
CA PHE A 5 -13.48 -20.13 -2.74
C PHE A 5 -14.50 -20.22 -3.87
N LYS A 6 -15.81 -20.23 -3.59
CA LYS A 6 -16.80 -20.52 -4.64
C LYS A 6 -16.92 -19.42 -5.71
N ASN A 7 -16.49 -18.17 -5.48
CA ASN A 7 -16.81 -17.06 -6.40
C ASN A 7 -15.64 -16.17 -6.89
N LYS A 8 -14.39 -16.31 -6.40
CA LYS A 8 -13.20 -15.55 -6.90
C LYS A 8 -13.32 -14.00 -7.00
N GLN A 9 -14.25 -13.35 -6.30
CA GLN A 9 -14.43 -11.88 -6.34
C GLN A 9 -13.52 -11.14 -5.35
N THR A 10 -13.06 -9.95 -5.74
CA THR A 10 -12.15 -9.05 -5.01
C THR A 10 -12.82 -7.69 -4.71
N PHE A 11 -12.18 -6.85 -3.89
CA PHE A 11 -12.59 -5.44 -3.71
C PHE A 11 -12.67 -4.65 -5.03
N PHE A 12 -11.93 -5.06 -6.07
CA PHE A 12 -12.00 -4.46 -7.40
C PHE A 12 -13.21 -4.96 -8.21
N ASP A 13 -13.79 -6.11 -7.85
CA ASP A 13 -14.93 -6.72 -8.55
C ASP A 13 -16.30 -6.18 -8.07
N LEU A 14 -16.34 -5.24 -7.11
CA LEU A 14 -17.62 -4.65 -6.68
C LEU A 14 -18.31 -4.01 -7.90
N ASP A 15 -19.59 -4.33 -8.11
CA ASP A 15 -20.41 -3.92 -9.26
C ASP A 15 -19.82 -4.31 -10.64
N MET A 16 -19.06 -5.41 -10.70
CA MET A 16 -18.69 -6.08 -11.96
C MET A 16 -19.55 -7.33 -12.16
N GLU A 17 -19.88 -7.66 -13.41
CA GLU A 17 -20.58 -8.91 -13.71
C GLU A 17 -19.71 -10.10 -13.28
N ASN A 18 -20.36 -11.13 -12.74
CA ASN A 18 -19.69 -12.37 -12.34
C ASN A 18 -19.05 -13.04 -13.56
N ASP A 19 -17.73 -13.09 -13.56
CA ASP A 19 -16.96 -13.90 -14.48
C ASP A 19 -16.07 -14.85 -13.67
N ASP A 20 -16.41 -16.14 -13.72
CA ASP A 20 -15.74 -17.22 -12.98
C ASP A 20 -14.29 -17.48 -13.45
N SER A 21 -13.88 -16.84 -14.56
CA SER A 21 -12.66 -17.19 -15.28
C SER A 21 -11.38 -16.46 -14.82
N TYR A 22 -11.46 -15.32 -14.14
CA TYR A 22 -10.25 -14.53 -13.84
C TYR A 22 -10.19 -13.96 -12.41
N PHE A 23 -9.24 -14.47 -11.62
CA PHE A 23 -8.80 -13.87 -10.36
C PHE A 23 -7.55 -13.03 -10.59
N ALA A 24 -7.58 -11.76 -10.16
CA ALA A 24 -6.48 -10.83 -10.36
C ALA A 24 -6.10 -10.16 -9.03
N THR A 25 -5.44 -10.87 -8.13
CA THR A 25 -4.72 -10.20 -7.06
C THR A 25 -3.39 -10.88 -6.79
N LEU A 26 -2.32 -10.13 -6.96
CA LEU A 26 -0.97 -10.53 -6.60
C LEU A 26 -0.80 -10.46 -5.09
N TYR A 27 -0.38 -11.56 -4.47
CA TYR A 27 0.41 -11.49 -3.26
C TYR A 27 1.67 -12.34 -3.47
N CYS A 28 2.80 -11.67 -3.54
CA CYS A 28 4.11 -12.33 -3.53
C CYS A 28 4.71 -12.14 -2.12
N THR A 29 5.62 -13.00 -1.66
CA THR A 29 6.36 -12.83 -0.37
C THR A 29 7.88 -12.50 -0.51
N LEU A 30 8.45 -11.30 -0.21
CA LEU A 30 9.95 -11.08 -0.13
C LEU A 30 10.53 -11.29 1.24
N GLY A 31 11.65 -12.02 1.21
CA GLY A 31 12.77 -11.99 2.15
C GLY A 31 13.87 -11.01 1.77
N GLY A 32 13.92 -9.81 2.36
CA GLY A 32 15.13 -8.97 2.30
C GLY A 32 15.05 -7.59 2.95
N ALA A 33 13.97 -6.84 2.72
CA ALA A 33 13.68 -5.58 3.44
C ALA A 33 13.24 -5.84 4.90
N ASN A 34 13.02 -7.11 5.22
CA ASN A 34 12.49 -7.69 6.45
C ASN A 34 13.25 -7.16 7.65
N LYS A 35 14.58 -7.16 7.60
CA LYS A 35 15.40 -6.86 8.78
C LYS A 35 15.19 -5.48 9.38
N LYS A 36 14.91 -4.43 8.59
CA LYS A 36 14.82 -3.05 9.13
C LYS A 36 13.44 -2.74 9.70
N ARG A 37 12.37 -2.98 8.94
CA ARG A 37 10.99 -2.73 9.42
C ARG A 37 10.60 -3.76 10.48
N ALA A 38 10.97 -5.04 10.34
CA ALA A 38 10.71 -6.04 11.36
C ALA A 38 11.47 -5.74 12.66
N LYS A 39 12.75 -5.31 12.58
CA LYS A 39 13.49 -4.85 13.77
C LYS A 39 12.81 -3.65 14.44
N MET A 40 12.39 -2.66 13.66
CA MET A 40 11.70 -1.48 14.22
C MET A 40 10.37 -1.86 14.88
N ASN A 41 9.56 -2.69 14.22
CA ASN A 41 8.28 -3.15 14.75
C ASN A 41 8.45 -4.04 15.99
N ARG A 42 9.47 -4.92 16.00
CA ARG A 42 9.80 -5.74 17.17
C ARG A 42 10.24 -4.89 18.36
N LEU A 43 11.07 -3.87 18.14
CA LEU A 43 11.51 -2.95 19.19
C LEU A 43 10.34 -2.14 19.76
N ALA A 44 9.47 -1.62 18.90
CA ALA A 44 8.25 -0.93 19.31
C ALA A 44 7.32 -1.85 20.11
N LEU A 45 7.10 -3.08 19.66
CA LEU A 45 6.25 -4.05 20.32
C LEU A 45 6.80 -4.49 21.69
N ALA A 46 8.08 -4.79 21.76
CA ALA A 46 8.76 -5.14 23.02
C ALA A 46 8.65 -3.99 24.04
N TYR A 47 8.82 -2.75 23.57
CA TYR A 47 8.68 -1.56 24.43
C TYR A 47 7.25 -1.37 24.95
N LEU A 48 6.25 -1.54 24.09
CA LEU A 48 4.83 -1.40 24.49
C LEU A 48 4.34 -2.55 25.39
N SER A 49 5.03 -3.69 25.37
CA SER A 49 4.65 -4.90 26.13
C SER A 49 5.49 -5.09 27.40
N ASP A 50 6.24 -4.07 27.82
CA ASP A 50 7.17 -4.10 28.96
C ASP A 50 8.17 -5.28 28.92
N GLU A 51 8.57 -5.69 27.71
CA GLU A 51 9.59 -6.73 27.54
C GLU A 51 11.00 -6.15 27.79
N PRO A 52 11.97 -6.98 28.24
CA PRO A 52 13.33 -6.51 28.51
C PRO A 52 14.01 -5.96 27.25
N LEU A 53 14.42 -4.69 27.31
CA LEU A 53 15.18 -3.97 26.28
C LEU A 53 16.41 -3.31 26.91
N THR A 54 17.50 -3.20 26.16
CA THR A 54 18.65 -2.36 26.54
C THR A 54 18.26 -0.87 26.53
N GLU A 55 19.03 0.00 27.19
CA GLU A 55 18.75 1.45 27.20
C GLU A 55 18.80 2.08 25.78
N GLU A 56 19.69 1.58 24.92
CA GLU A 56 19.77 2.00 23.51
C GLU A 56 18.51 1.58 22.72
N GLU A 57 18.04 0.35 22.94
CA GLU A 57 16.82 -0.17 22.31
C GLU A 57 15.57 0.54 22.80
N LYS A 58 15.47 0.85 24.09
CA LYS A 58 14.37 1.68 24.64
C LYS A 58 14.35 3.06 24.01
N THR A 59 15.53 3.69 23.88
CA THR A 59 15.65 4.99 23.21
C THR A 59 15.18 4.90 21.76
N THR A 60 15.62 3.87 21.04
CA THR A 60 15.22 3.64 19.64
C THR A 60 13.72 3.37 19.51
N ALA A 61 13.15 2.54 20.39
CA ALA A 61 11.73 2.22 20.40
C ALA A 61 10.85 3.45 20.66
N LYS A 62 11.23 4.30 21.63
CA LYS A 62 10.59 5.60 21.86
C LYS A 62 10.58 6.45 20.59
N LYS A 63 11.75 6.60 19.93
CA LYS A 63 11.87 7.35 18.68
C LYS A 63 11.05 6.76 17.52
N ILE A 64 10.82 5.45 17.51
CA ILE A 64 9.97 4.76 16.52
C ILE A 64 8.50 5.12 16.76
N LEU A 65 8.06 4.97 18.02
CA LEU A 65 6.68 5.20 18.46
C LEU A 65 6.26 6.66 18.31
N ASP A 66 7.09 7.60 18.75
CA ASP A 66 6.82 9.04 18.61
C ASP A 66 7.09 9.57 17.19
N GLY A 67 7.76 8.77 16.36
CA GLY A 67 8.08 9.04 14.97
C GLY A 67 9.27 9.97 14.71
N THR A 68 9.99 10.40 15.74
CA THR A 68 11.20 11.25 15.62
C THR A 68 12.33 10.57 14.84
N ILE A 69 12.43 9.24 14.86
CA ILE A 69 13.44 8.51 14.06
C ILE A 69 13.31 8.78 12.56
N TYR A 70 12.13 9.19 12.10
CA TYR A 70 11.89 9.53 10.71
C TYR A 70 12.21 11.01 10.47
N GLU A 71 11.88 11.90 11.40
CA GLU A 71 12.26 13.33 11.35
C GLU A 71 13.77 13.55 11.39
N GLU A 72 14.53 12.70 12.08
CA GLU A 72 15.99 12.75 12.06
C GLU A 72 16.54 12.41 10.66
N LYS A 73 16.00 11.37 10.01
CA LYS A 73 16.38 11.02 8.63
C LYS A 73 16.01 12.09 7.62
N LYS A 74 14.97 12.87 7.90
CA LYS A 74 14.57 13.99 7.04
C LYS A 74 15.71 15.01 6.86
N LYS A 75 16.54 15.19 7.89
CA LYS A 75 17.67 16.12 7.86
C LYS A 75 18.83 15.65 6.99
N GLU A 76 18.81 14.41 6.49
CA GLU A 76 19.85 13.85 5.61
C GLU A 76 19.71 14.28 4.14
N PHE A 77 18.54 14.81 3.74
CA PHE A 77 18.24 15.19 2.36
C PHE A 77 17.69 16.61 2.29
N GLU A 78 17.99 17.34 1.22
CA GLU A 78 17.45 18.70 1.01
C GLU A 78 15.94 18.68 0.79
N HIS A 79 15.44 17.70 0.01
CA HIS A 79 14.01 17.48 -0.21
C HIS A 79 13.61 16.02 0.04
N CYS A 80 14.09 15.09 -0.78
CA CYS A 80 13.84 13.66 -0.60
C CYS A 80 14.92 12.80 -1.25
N GLN A 81 14.91 11.49 -0.92
CA GLN A 81 15.83 10.53 -1.54
C GLN A 81 15.66 10.47 -3.07
N LEU A 82 14.43 10.55 -3.59
CA LEU A 82 14.14 10.53 -5.05
C LEU A 82 14.64 11.78 -5.81
N CYS A 83 14.91 12.87 -5.09
CA CYS A 83 15.53 14.08 -5.64
C CYS A 83 17.05 14.07 -5.51
N SER A 84 17.61 13.19 -4.67
CA SER A 84 19.05 13.14 -4.40
C SER A 84 19.79 12.31 -5.43
N ASP A 85 21.09 12.56 -5.57
CA ASP A 85 21.99 11.78 -6.43
C ASP A 85 22.13 10.31 -6.00
N LYS A 86 21.62 9.96 -4.80
CA LYS A 86 21.59 8.57 -4.32
C LYS A 86 20.49 7.73 -4.99
N PHE A 87 19.52 8.35 -5.66
CA PHE A 87 18.49 7.63 -6.39
C PHE A 87 18.93 7.36 -7.82
N ILE A 88 19.30 6.10 -8.08
CA ILE A 88 19.71 5.63 -9.40
C ILE A 88 18.56 4.78 -9.96
N SER A 89 17.90 5.25 -11.02
CA SER A 89 16.89 4.49 -11.74
C SER A 89 17.16 4.46 -13.23
N GLU A 90 16.81 3.33 -13.85
CA GLU A 90 16.80 3.19 -15.29
C GLU A 90 15.47 3.73 -15.81
N ILE A 91 15.49 4.95 -16.36
CA ILE A 91 14.32 5.59 -16.96
C ILE A 91 13.96 4.85 -18.25
N LEU A 92 12.68 4.52 -18.40
CA LEU A 92 12.14 3.94 -19.61
C LEU A 92 11.82 5.07 -20.60
N ILE A 93 12.81 5.48 -21.39
CA ILE A 93 12.78 6.72 -22.19
C ILE A 93 11.69 6.65 -23.27
N ASN A 94 11.52 5.51 -23.94
CA ASN A 94 10.61 5.40 -25.09
C ASN A 94 9.14 5.55 -24.69
N ILE A 95 8.80 5.16 -23.46
CA ILE A 95 7.47 5.35 -22.88
C ILE A 95 7.36 6.69 -22.13
N SER A 96 8.37 7.09 -21.35
CA SER A 96 8.34 8.34 -20.56
C SER A 96 8.26 9.60 -21.42
N ASN A 97 8.78 9.56 -22.65
CA ASN A 97 8.71 10.70 -23.58
C ASN A 97 7.31 10.90 -24.19
N ARG A 98 6.37 9.97 -24.00
CA ARG A 98 4.99 10.10 -24.47
C ARG A 98 4.13 10.99 -23.56
N TYR A 99 4.59 11.22 -22.33
CA TYR A 99 3.85 11.93 -21.29
C TYR A 99 4.54 13.24 -20.93
N ASN A 100 3.78 14.27 -20.58
CA ASN A 100 4.27 15.60 -20.25
C ASN A 100 4.78 15.70 -18.81
N ASN A 101 4.13 15.02 -17.86
CA ASN A 101 4.33 15.23 -16.43
C ASN A 101 5.04 14.05 -15.72
N TRP A 102 4.92 12.83 -16.24
CA TRP A 102 5.38 11.62 -15.56
C TRP A 102 6.55 10.93 -16.26
N GLU A 103 7.48 10.42 -15.45
CA GLU A 103 8.53 9.48 -15.85
C GLU A 103 8.21 8.09 -15.32
N LEU A 104 8.47 7.07 -16.13
CA LEU A 104 8.41 5.66 -15.76
C LEU A 104 9.84 5.12 -15.67
N CYS A 105 10.13 4.36 -14.62
CA CYS A 105 11.46 3.78 -14.45
C CYS A 105 11.42 2.38 -13.84
N CYS A 106 12.52 1.66 -14.00
CA CYS A 106 12.85 0.50 -13.20
C CYS A 106 13.59 0.94 -11.93
N PRO A 107 12.99 0.80 -10.72
CA PRO A 107 13.70 1.08 -9.48
C PRO A 107 14.84 0.08 -9.24
N THR A 108 15.88 0.52 -8.54
CA THR A 108 17.05 -0.31 -8.17
C THR A 108 16.64 -1.53 -7.34
N HIS A 109 15.60 -1.38 -6.52
CA HIS A 109 15.06 -2.42 -5.65
C HIS A 109 13.55 -2.55 -5.86
N PRO A 110 13.11 -3.30 -6.88
CA PRO A 110 11.69 -3.43 -7.19
C PRO A 110 10.93 -4.09 -6.04
N TYR A 111 9.75 -3.54 -5.73
CA TYR A 111 8.88 -4.00 -4.67
C TYR A 111 7.97 -5.15 -5.16
N THR A 112 7.85 -5.35 -6.47
CA THR A 112 7.01 -6.38 -7.09
C THR A 112 7.79 -7.09 -8.20
N PRO A 113 7.42 -8.33 -8.58
CA PRO A 113 8.07 -9.09 -9.65
C PRO A 113 8.33 -8.34 -10.97
N ALA A 114 7.48 -7.38 -11.29
CA ALA A 114 7.57 -6.52 -12.47
C ALA A 114 7.64 -5.02 -12.11
N GLY A 115 8.04 -4.70 -10.88
CA GLY A 115 7.79 -3.39 -10.29
C GLY A 115 8.44 -2.26 -11.06
N LEU A 116 7.61 -1.49 -11.76
CA LEU A 116 7.97 -0.18 -12.26
C LEU A 116 7.64 0.87 -11.21
N MET A 117 8.17 2.06 -11.40
CA MET A 117 7.80 3.21 -10.61
C MET A 117 7.46 4.36 -11.54
N ILE A 118 6.45 5.13 -11.18
CA ILE A 118 6.13 6.40 -11.83
C ILE A 118 6.40 7.55 -10.87
N TYR A 119 6.90 8.67 -11.36
CA TYR A 119 7.10 9.88 -10.55
C TYR A 119 7.07 11.14 -11.43
N LEU A 120 6.80 12.29 -10.82
CA LEU A 120 6.76 13.56 -11.56
C LEU A 120 8.14 13.97 -12.11
N LYS A 121 8.17 14.44 -13.36
CA LYS A 121 9.36 15.02 -14.00
C LYS A 121 9.91 16.20 -13.19
N ASN A 122 9.05 17.17 -12.90
CA ASN A 122 9.40 18.41 -12.20
C ASN A 122 9.31 18.28 -10.67
N ARG A 123 9.45 17.06 -10.14
CA ARG A 123 9.29 16.76 -8.71
C ARG A 123 10.21 17.53 -7.77
N LYS A 124 11.37 17.99 -8.27
CA LYS A 124 12.33 18.81 -7.51
C LYS A 124 11.78 20.22 -7.24
N GLU A 125 10.91 20.72 -8.12
CA GLU A 125 10.36 22.07 -8.06
C GLU A 125 8.98 22.09 -7.41
N LEU A 126 8.16 21.08 -7.72
CA LEU A 126 6.75 21.05 -7.30
C LEU A 126 6.56 20.63 -5.85
N HIS A 127 7.45 19.80 -5.31
CA HIS A 127 7.35 19.27 -3.94
C HIS A 127 5.98 18.62 -3.59
N ILE A 128 5.25 18.13 -4.61
CA ILE A 128 3.97 17.45 -4.42
C ILE A 128 4.24 16.06 -3.84
N GLU A 129 3.54 15.71 -2.75
CA GLU A 129 3.67 14.42 -2.06
C GLU A 129 2.43 13.52 -2.22
N ASN A 130 1.26 14.10 -2.50
CA ASN A 130 -0.03 13.41 -2.43
C ASN A 130 -0.84 13.58 -3.73
N LEU A 131 -1.65 12.57 -4.09
CA LEU A 131 -2.43 12.59 -5.34
C LEU A 131 -3.41 13.76 -5.43
N GLN A 132 -4.05 14.14 -4.32
CA GLN A 132 -5.01 15.25 -4.32
C GLN A 132 -4.38 16.64 -4.52
N ASP A 133 -3.04 16.72 -4.42
CA ASP A 133 -2.30 17.98 -4.61
C ASP A 133 -1.85 18.16 -6.08
N LEU A 134 -2.16 17.19 -6.95
CA LEU A 134 -1.90 17.25 -8.39
C LEU A 134 -2.86 18.21 -9.12
N SER A 135 -2.42 18.72 -10.26
CA SER A 135 -3.35 19.30 -11.24
C SER A 135 -4.23 18.21 -11.86
N GLN A 136 -5.38 18.59 -12.40
CA GLN A 136 -6.23 17.65 -13.14
C GLN A 136 -5.46 17.00 -14.30
N GLU A 137 -4.67 17.76 -15.05
CA GLU A 137 -3.86 17.23 -16.16
C GLU A 137 -2.87 16.16 -15.68
N GLN A 138 -2.19 16.41 -14.56
CA GLN A 138 -1.26 15.44 -13.98
C GLN A 138 -1.97 14.17 -13.52
N PHE A 139 -3.17 14.28 -12.94
CA PHE A 139 -3.95 13.13 -12.50
C PHE A 139 -4.49 12.32 -13.68
N ASP A 140 -5.07 13.00 -14.68
CA ASP A 140 -5.63 12.37 -15.88
C ASP A 140 -4.54 11.68 -16.72
N GLU A 141 -3.32 12.22 -16.73
CA GLU A 141 -2.18 11.56 -17.38
C GLU A 141 -1.80 10.23 -16.71
N ILE A 142 -2.02 10.05 -15.40
CA ILE A 142 -1.84 8.74 -14.75
C ILE A 142 -2.83 7.71 -15.31
N ILE A 143 -4.10 8.11 -15.48
CA ILE A 143 -5.14 7.26 -16.07
C ILE A 143 -4.73 6.84 -17.48
N GLN A 144 -4.23 7.78 -18.29
CA GLN A 144 -3.74 7.50 -19.64
C GLN A 144 -2.55 6.54 -19.62
N ILE A 145 -1.57 6.75 -18.74
CA ILE A 145 -0.41 5.85 -18.57
C ILE A 145 -0.86 4.43 -18.27
N MET A 146 -1.82 4.25 -17.35
CA MET A 146 -2.33 2.94 -16.98
C MET A 146 -3.00 2.23 -18.16
N LYS A 147 -3.75 2.97 -18.97
CA LYS A 147 -4.40 2.44 -20.17
C LYS A 147 -3.37 2.01 -21.21
N ASP A 148 -2.41 2.88 -21.53
CA ASP A 148 -1.38 2.61 -22.54
C ASP A 148 -0.51 1.41 -22.14
N LEU A 149 -0.19 1.30 -20.85
CA LEU A 149 0.54 0.15 -20.30
C LEU A 149 -0.28 -1.13 -20.38
N TYR A 150 -1.56 -1.09 -20.03
CA TYR A 150 -2.43 -2.24 -20.14
C TYR A 150 -2.57 -2.69 -21.60
N ASP A 151 -2.90 -1.78 -22.51
CA ASP A 151 -3.09 -2.07 -23.92
C ASP A 151 -1.83 -2.68 -24.53
N LYS A 152 -0.64 -2.17 -24.18
CA LYS A 152 0.61 -2.72 -24.67
C LYS A 152 0.91 -4.10 -24.08
N LEU A 153 0.83 -4.22 -22.75
CA LEU A 153 1.22 -5.44 -22.06
C LEU A 153 0.23 -6.58 -22.29
N SER A 154 -1.08 -6.32 -22.32
CA SER A 154 -2.10 -7.35 -22.57
C SER A 154 -1.97 -7.97 -23.98
N ASN A 155 -1.46 -7.22 -24.96
CA ASN A 155 -1.30 -7.69 -26.33
C ASN A 155 0.05 -8.37 -26.61
N GLU A 156 1.13 -7.91 -25.96
CA GLU A 156 2.50 -8.32 -26.30
C GLU A 156 3.15 -9.25 -25.25
N SER A 157 2.60 -9.32 -24.04
CA SER A 157 3.13 -10.15 -22.95
C SER A 157 2.80 -11.63 -23.15
N GLU A 158 3.78 -12.49 -22.86
CA GLU A 158 3.57 -13.94 -22.71
C GLU A 158 2.71 -14.29 -21.49
N TYR A 159 2.54 -13.34 -20.56
CA TYR A 159 1.70 -13.44 -19.37
C TYR A 159 0.34 -12.78 -19.62
N ASN A 160 -0.71 -13.40 -19.12
CA ASN A 160 -2.07 -12.85 -19.19
C ASN A 160 -2.24 -11.64 -18.23
N VAL A 161 -1.93 -10.45 -18.74
CA VAL A 161 -2.11 -9.19 -18.03
C VAL A 161 -3.57 -8.77 -18.09
N VAL A 162 -4.19 -8.68 -16.91
CA VAL A 162 -5.63 -8.43 -16.74
C VAL A 162 -5.93 -7.05 -16.14
N GLY A 163 -4.89 -6.29 -15.77
CA GLY A 163 -5.03 -4.94 -15.26
C GLY A 163 -3.69 -4.31 -14.87
N ILE A 164 -3.76 -3.04 -14.49
CA ILE A 164 -2.63 -2.26 -13.98
C ILE A 164 -3.06 -1.61 -12.68
N ASN A 165 -2.21 -1.72 -11.66
CA ASN A 165 -2.40 -1.05 -10.39
C ASN A 165 -1.22 -0.12 -10.10
N ILE A 166 -1.48 1.03 -9.50
CA ILE A 166 -0.46 1.97 -9.07
C ILE A 166 -0.72 2.33 -7.60
N LEU A 167 0.23 1.96 -6.74
CA LEU A 167 0.20 2.22 -5.31
C LEU A 167 0.96 3.50 -4.96
N PHE A 168 0.26 4.46 -4.35
CA PHE A 168 0.81 5.66 -3.75
C PHE A 168 0.77 5.55 -2.23
N ASN A 169 1.93 5.67 -1.59
CA ASN A 169 2.07 5.64 -0.13
C ASN A 169 1.95 7.06 0.44
N GLN A 170 0.73 7.53 0.66
CA GLN A 170 0.44 8.88 1.14
C GLN A 170 0.41 8.94 2.67
N ILE A 171 0.59 10.14 3.26
CA ILE A 171 0.71 10.36 4.73
C ILE A 171 1.95 9.67 5.36
N SER A 172 2.59 8.74 4.65
CA SER A 172 3.73 7.98 5.12
C SER A 172 4.91 8.89 5.42
N LYS A 173 5.73 8.45 6.38
CA LYS A 173 6.79 9.25 7.02
C LYS A 173 7.96 9.63 6.11
N SER A 174 7.88 9.34 4.82
CA SER A 174 8.94 9.61 3.87
C SER A 174 8.63 10.91 3.15
N GLN A 175 9.42 11.94 3.43
CA GLN A 175 9.61 13.07 2.51
C GLN A 175 9.98 12.46 1.17
N LEU A 176 9.02 12.35 0.28
CA LEU A 176 9.19 11.80 -1.03
C LEU A 176 8.27 12.62 -1.91
N CYS A 177 8.80 13.09 -3.02
CA CYS A 177 7.94 13.46 -4.11
C CYS A 177 6.96 12.32 -4.38
N ILE A 178 5.76 12.68 -4.81
CA ILE A 178 4.77 11.72 -5.24
C ILE A 178 5.38 10.75 -6.25
N HIS A 179 5.24 9.48 -5.93
CA HIS A 179 5.65 8.38 -6.78
C HIS A 179 4.68 7.22 -6.56
N GLY A 180 4.34 6.56 -7.66
CA GLY A 180 3.50 5.39 -7.68
C GLY A 180 4.36 4.16 -7.91
N HIS A 181 4.14 3.11 -7.12
CA HIS A 181 4.66 1.78 -7.41
C HIS A 181 3.68 1.09 -8.36
N LEU A 182 4.13 0.80 -9.56
CA LEU A 182 3.29 0.18 -10.57
C LEU A 182 3.38 -1.34 -10.48
N GLU A 183 2.22 -1.97 -10.53
CA GLU A 183 2.01 -3.39 -10.32
C GLU A 183 1.15 -3.92 -11.46
N THR A 184 1.76 -4.74 -12.32
CA THR A 184 1.05 -5.45 -13.38
C THR A 184 0.19 -6.54 -12.77
N MET A 185 -1.13 -6.51 -13.02
CA MET A 185 -2.06 -7.53 -12.56
C MET A 185 -2.04 -8.69 -13.55
N ILE A 186 -1.54 -9.86 -13.13
CA ILE A 186 -1.38 -11.05 -13.97
C ILE A 186 -2.33 -12.13 -13.46
N ALA A 187 -3.13 -12.72 -14.36
CA ALA A 187 -4.00 -13.84 -14.01
C ALA A 187 -3.18 -15.08 -13.64
N ASP A 188 -3.69 -15.88 -12.71
CA ASP A 188 -3.08 -17.16 -12.29
C ASP A 188 -1.60 -17.05 -11.86
N ILE A 189 -1.23 -15.92 -11.24
CA ILE A 189 0.17 -15.64 -10.90
C ILE A 189 0.81 -16.68 -9.96
N ASP A 190 0.00 -17.32 -9.12
CA ASP A 190 0.41 -18.42 -8.23
C ASP A 190 0.94 -19.62 -9.01
N LYS A 191 0.44 -19.84 -10.24
CA LYS A 191 0.90 -20.93 -11.13
C LYS A 191 2.21 -20.60 -11.86
N LEU A 192 2.68 -19.35 -11.81
CA LEU A 192 3.88 -18.90 -12.52
C LEU A 192 5.19 -19.16 -11.77
N GLY A 193 5.14 -19.77 -10.58
CA GLY A 193 6.35 -20.09 -9.82
C GLY A 193 7.16 -18.85 -9.44
N LEU A 194 6.49 -17.73 -9.15
CA LEU A 194 7.11 -16.46 -8.77
C LEU A 194 7.23 -16.29 -7.24
N GLY A 195 6.98 -17.34 -6.46
CA GLY A 195 6.90 -17.25 -4.99
C GLY A 195 5.72 -16.41 -4.53
N CYS A 196 4.59 -16.53 -5.23
CA CYS A 196 3.34 -15.84 -4.91
C CYS A 196 2.33 -16.81 -4.31
N GLU A 197 1.62 -16.37 -3.28
CA GLU A 197 0.63 -17.15 -2.54
C GLU A 197 -0.65 -16.33 -2.40
N ILE A 198 -1.81 -16.96 -2.53
CA ILE A 198 -3.08 -16.30 -2.21
C ILE A 198 -3.21 -16.24 -0.68
N LYS A 199 -3.55 -15.07 -0.13
CA LYS A 199 -3.83 -14.89 1.29
C LYS A 199 -5.32 -14.65 1.50
N ASP A 200 -5.94 -15.55 2.25
CA ASP A 200 -7.41 -15.59 2.46
C ASP A 200 -7.92 -14.51 3.42
N GLU A 201 -7.06 -13.86 4.20
CA GLU A 201 -7.44 -12.90 5.24
C GLU A 201 -6.49 -11.69 5.27
N GLN A 202 -7.05 -10.47 5.31
CA GLN A 202 -6.32 -9.23 5.57
C GLN A 202 -6.76 -8.63 6.93
N PRO A 203 -5.83 -8.02 7.68
CA PRO A 203 -6.20 -7.16 8.80
C PRO A 203 -6.87 -5.90 8.24
N TYR A 204 -7.95 -5.45 8.87
CA TYR A 204 -8.62 -4.21 8.51
C TYR A 204 -8.39 -3.17 9.60
N ASP A 205 -8.40 -1.89 9.23
CA ASP A 205 -8.29 -0.83 10.21
C ASP A 205 -9.66 -0.54 10.82
N VAL A 206 -9.83 -0.77 12.12
CA VAL A 206 -11.08 -0.45 12.83
C VAL A 206 -11.47 1.03 12.67
N LEU A 207 -10.51 1.93 12.50
CA LEU A 207 -10.75 3.35 12.25
C LEU A 207 -11.19 3.66 10.81
N ALA A 208 -11.07 2.72 9.87
CA ALA A 208 -11.60 2.89 8.51
C ALA A 208 -13.13 3.08 8.54
N SER A 209 -13.84 2.32 9.38
CA SER A 209 -15.30 2.49 9.56
C SER A 209 -15.67 3.92 10.01
N LEU A 210 -14.93 4.46 10.99
CA LEU A 210 -15.10 5.82 11.50
C LEU A 210 -14.72 6.90 10.47
N LEU A 211 -13.76 6.61 9.59
CA LEU A 211 -13.42 7.49 8.47
C LEU A 211 -14.53 7.49 7.42
N ASN A 212 -15.08 6.31 7.10
CA ASN A 212 -16.14 6.13 6.12
C ASN A 212 -17.42 6.86 6.52
N GLU A 213 -17.79 6.84 7.81
CA GLU A 213 -18.94 7.57 8.35
C GLU A 213 -18.84 9.09 8.15
N GLN A 214 -17.62 9.63 8.04
CA GLN A 214 -17.39 11.06 7.86
C GLN A 214 -17.42 11.52 6.39
N ILE A 215 -17.59 10.59 5.46
CA ILE A 215 -17.80 10.87 4.03
C ILE A 215 -19.27 10.66 3.71
N GLU A 216 -19.86 11.59 2.96
CA GLU A 216 -21.27 11.49 2.57
C GLU A 216 -21.47 10.41 1.50
N ASP A 217 -22.58 9.68 1.58
CA ASP A 217 -22.94 8.71 0.54
C ASP A 217 -23.20 9.41 -0.78
N ARG A 218 -22.72 8.82 -1.86
CA ARG A 218 -22.94 9.31 -3.22
C ARG A 218 -22.77 8.20 -4.24
N LYS A 219 -23.36 8.40 -5.41
CA LYS A 219 -23.18 7.50 -6.55
C LYS A 219 -21.70 7.42 -6.94
N GLY A 220 -21.19 6.21 -7.17
CA GLY A 220 -19.80 5.96 -7.53
C GLY A 220 -18.82 5.96 -6.36
N LEU A 221 -19.30 6.11 -5.11
CA LEU A 221 -18.50 5.92 -3.90
C LEU A 221 -18.99 4.67 -3.16
N TYR A 222 -18.08 3.76 -2.89
CA TYR A 222 -18.32 2.53 -2.12
C TYR A 222 -17.53 2.60 -0.82
N LYS A 223 -18.20 2.29 0.30
CA LYS A 223 -17.61 2.26 1.63
C LYS A 223 -17.50 0.81 2.06
N GLU A 224 -16.27 0.35 2.26
CA GLU A 224 -15.95 -1.02 2.64
C GLU A 224 -15.23 -1.04 3.99
N LYS A 225 -15.07 -2.23 4.56
CA LYS A 225 -14.42 -2.36 5.88
C LYS A 225 -12.95 -1.91 5.86
N GLU A 226 -12.31 -1.99 4.69
CA GLU A 226 -10.93 -1.63 4.45
C GLU A 226 -10.73 -0.13 4.16
N GLY A 227 -11.80 0.61 3.81
CA GLY A 227 -11.72 2.02 3.41
C GLY A 227 -12.78 2.40 2.38
N ILE A 228 -12.43 3.23 1.39
CA ILE A 228 -13.36 3.66 0.34
C ILE A 228 -12.85 3.36 -1.07
N ARG A 229 -13.77 3.11 -1.99
CA ARG A 229 -13.53 2.99 -3.44
C ARG A 229 -14.31 4.06 -4.19
N ILE A 230 -13.67 4.73 -5.13
CA ILE A 230 -14.28 5.72 -6.01
C ILE A 230 -14.21 5.17 -7.44
N ASP A 231 -15.36 5.04 -8.10
CA ASP A 231 -15.47 4.67 -9.50
C ASP A 231 -15.27 5.91 -10.38
N LEU A 232 -14.14 5.95 -11.08
CA LEU A 232 -13.71 7.08 -11.90
C LEU A 232 -14.49 7.19 -13.23
N SER A 233 -15.34 6.21 -13.57
CA SER A 233 -16.29 6.34 -14.67
C SER A 233 -17.54 7.14 -14.28
N ILE A 234 -17.78 7.31 -12.98
CA ILE A 234 -18.94 8.01 -12.42
C ILE A 234 -18.53 9.33 -11.76
N VAL A 235 -17.40 9.33 -11.05
CA VAL A 235 -16.87 10.49 -10.33
C VAL A 235 -15.67 11.04 -11.10
N ASP A 236 -15.74 12.30 -11.53
CA ASP A 236 -14.64 12.93 -12.26
C ASP A 236 -13.38 13.12 -11.39
N SER A 237 -12.24 13.34 -12.04
CA SER A 237 -10.92 13.44 -11.40
C SER A 237 -10.83 14.55 -10.36
N ILE A 238 -11.42 15.72 -10.61
CA ILE A 238 -11.42 16.83 -9.65
C ILE A 238 -12.15 16.42 -8.38
N GLU A 239 -13.33 15.83 -8.54
CA GLU A 239 -14.16 15.43 -7.42
C GLU A 239 -13.56 14.24 -6.66
N ALA A 240 -12.95 13.27 -7.36
CA ALA A 240 -12.23 12.16 -6.76
C ALA A 240 -11.05 12.66 -5.89
N MET A 241 -10.26 13.61 -6.40
CA MET A 241 -9.18 14.26 -5.64
C MET A 241 -9.70 15.01 -4.41
N LYS A 242 -10.86 15.68 -4.49
CA LYS A 242 -11.48 16.31 -3.30
C LYS A 242 -11.91 15.29 -2.25
N ILE A 243 -12.53 14.17 -2.66
CA ILE A 243 -12.92 13.10 -1.73
C ILE A 243 -11.69 12.54 -1.03
N LEU A 244 -10.63 12.24 -1.80
CA LEU A 244 -9.34 11.81 -1.27
C LEU A 244 -8.77 12.81 -0.25
N GLY A 245 -8.72 14.10 -0.61
CA GLY A 245 -8.22 15.15 0.28
C GLY A 245 -9.03 15.28 1.58
N LYS A 246 -10.36 15.14 1.52
CA LYS A 246 -11.22 15.12 2.71
C LYS A 246 -10.90 13.90 3.59
N TYR A 247 -10.79 12.71 3.01
CA TYR A 247 -10.46 11.49 3.73
C TYR A 247 -9.09 11.57 4.43
N GLU A 248 -8.07 12.05 3.71
CA GLU A 248 -6.73 12.23 4.26
C GLU A 248 -6.66 13.27 5.38
N SER A 249 -7.37 14.38 5.23
CA SER A 249 -7.42 15.42 6.27
C SER A 249 -7.97 14.86 7.58
N LYS A 250 -9.02 14.02 7.50
CA LYS A 250 -9.58 13.32 8.67
C LYS A 250 -8.61 12.33 9.28
N MET A 251 -7.94 11.54 8.44
CA MET A 251 -6.88 10.63 8.90
C MET A 251 -5.75 11.38 9.62
N LYS A 252 -5.27 12.51 9.07
CA LYS A 252 -4.24 13.36 9.71
C LYS A 252 -4.70 13.88 11.08
N GLN A 253 -5.97 14.26 11.23
CA GLN A 253 -6.53 14.69 12.51
C GLN A 253 -6.52 13.56 13.56
N ILE A 254 -6.92 12.35 13.16
CA ILE A 254 -6.90 11.16 14.03
C ILE A 254 -5.48 10.83 14.46
N ILE A 255 -4.52 10.82 13.52
CA ILE A 255 -3.11 10.55 13.82
C ILE A 255 -2.53 11.59 14.79
N LEU A 256 -2.82 12.89 14.56
CA LEU A 256 -2.35 13.96 15.44
C LEU A 256 -2.93 13.79 16.86
N HIS A 257 -4.21 13.48 16.97
CA HIS A 257 -4.88 13.23 18.24
C HIS A 257 -4.25 12.05 18.99
N GLY A 258 -4.07 10.91 18.31
CA GLY A 258 -3.40 9.73 18.87
C GLY A 258 -1.98 10.01 19.36
N ARG A 259 -1.21 10.81 18.61
CA ARG A 259 0.15 11.22 19.04
C ARG A 259 0.13 12.06 20.32
N LYS A 260 -0.83 12.97 20.49
CA LYS A 260 -0.97 13.77 21.72
C LYS A 260 -1.33 12.90 22.92
N ILE A 261 -2.19 11.89 22.71
CA ILE A 261 -2.54 10.91 23.76
C ILE A 261 -1.31 10.10 24.17
N GLN A 262 -0.55 9.56 23.20
CA GLN A 262 0.66 8.78 23.48
C GLN A 262 1.76 9.58 24.20
N LYS A 263 1.81 10.90 24.00
CA LYS A 263 2.72 11.82 24.71
C LYS A 263 2.21 12.23 26.11
N GLY A 264 1.00 11.83 26.49
CA GLY A 264 0.37 12.24 27.74
C GLY A 264 -0.08 13.70 27.77
N GLU A 265 -0.10 14.38 26.61
CA GLU A 265 -0.60 15.76 26.49
C GLU A 265 -2.13 15.80 26.63
N ILE A 266 -2.81 14.72 26.26
CA ILE A 266 -4.25 14.52 26.38
C ILE A 266 -4.49 13.20 27.11
N LYS A 267 -5.44 13.18 28.05
CA LYS A 267 -5.89 11.94 28.70
C LYS A 267 -6.87 11.22 27.78
N SER A 268 -6.73 9.89 27.68
CA SER A 268 -7.72 9.04 27.00
C SER A 268 -9.10 9.18 27.66
N GLN A 269 -10.14 9.36 26.84
CA GLN A 269 -11.52 9.58 27.33
C GLN A 269 -12.51 8.49 26.88
N ASN A 270 -12.20 7.72 25.84
CA ASN A 270 -13.11 6.73 25.25
C ASN A 270 -12.33 5.55 24.63
N ASP A 271 -13.06 4.59 24.06
CA ASP A 271 -12.46 3.38 23.48
C ASP A 271 -11.59 3.66 22.25
N ILE A 272 -11.92 4.68 21.45
CA ILE A 272 -11.10 5.11 20.30
C ILE A 272 -9.77 5.70 20.80
N ASP A 273 -9.80 6.52 21.84
CA ASP A 273 -8.59 7.08 22.45
C ASP A 273 -7.73 5.96 23.05
N ASN A 274 -8.34 4.93 23.65
CA ASN A 274 -7.63 3.75 24.15
C ASN A 274 -6.98 2.96 23.00
N LEU A 275 -7.68 2.80 21.87
CA LEU A 275 -7.11 2.19 20.67
C LEU A 275 -5.92 3.01 20.16
N LEU A 276 -6.05 4.33 20.05
CA LEU A 276 -4.95 5.19 19.60
C LEU A 276 -3.77 5.20 20.57
N LEU A 277 -4.03 5.19 21.88
CA LEU A 277 -3.00 5.14 22.92
C LEU A 277 -2.16 3.87 22.80
N HIS A 278 -2.80 2.71 22.66
CA HIS A 278 -2.14 1.40 22.80
C HIS A 278 -1.83 0.71 21.47
N LYS A 279 -2.51 1.08 20.38
CA LYS A 279 -2.53 0.33 19.11
C LYS A 279 -2.26 1.20 17.88
N MET A 280 -2.08 2.51 18.02
CA MET A 280 -1.74 3.33 16.85
C MET A 280 -0.41 2.87 16.23
N SER A 281 -0.43 2.67 14.92
CA SER A 281 0.74 2.36 14.11
C SER A 281 1.84 3.38 14.38
N PRO A 282 3.08 2.94 14.61
CA PRO A 282 4.19 3.86 14.74
C PRO A 282 4.34 4.62 13.43
N ALA A 283 4.07 4.02 12.26
CA ALA A 283 4.14 4.66 10.96
C ALA A 283 2.82 4.59 10.21
N PRO A 284 1.82 5.42 10.60
CA PRO A 284 0.55 5.45 9.90
C PRO A 284 0.76 5.84 8.43
N VAL A 285 -0.01 5.22 7.55
CA VAL A 285 0.11 5.41 6.10
C VAL A 285 -1.26 5.26 5.46
N ASN A 286 -1.55 6.12 4.48
CA ASN A 286 -2.70 5.98 3.61
C ASN A 286 -2.24 5.32 2.30
N TYR A 287 -2.71 4.10 2.04
CA TYR A 287 -2.45 3.46 0.76
C TYR A 287 -3.52 3.88 -0.23
N VAL A 288 -3.09 4.59 -1.26
CA VAL A 288 -3.99 5.03 -2.33
C VAL A 288 -3.65 4.27 -3.60
N TYR A 289 -4.64 3.57 -4.12
CA TYR A 289 -4.51 2.72 -5.28
C TYR A 289 -5.28 3.31 -6.46
N MET A 290 -4.58 3.60 -7.55
CA MET A 290 -5.21 3.78 -8.85
C MET A 290 -5.20 2.43 -9.56
N THR A 291 -6.36 1.92 -9.91
CA THR A 291 -6.52 0.58 -10.50
C THR A 291 -7.26 0.67 -11.82
N TYR A 292 -6.70 0.05 -12.86
CA TYR A 292 -7.37 -0.22 -14.12
C TYR A 292 -7.57 -1.72 -14.26
N TYR A 293 -8.82 -2.16 -14.22
CA TYR A 293 -9.17 -3.57 -14.20
C TYR A 293 -10.53 -3.80 -14.87
N ARG A 294 -10.58 -4.79 -15.78
CA ARG A 294 -11.70 -5.06 -16.72
C ARG A 294 -12.39 -3.80 -17.22
N ASP A 295 -11.61 -2.97 -17.91
CA ASP A 295 -12.05 -1.73 -18.57
C ASP A 295 -12.68 -0.67 -17.64
N LYS A 296 -12.42 -0.76 -16.33
CA LYS A 296 -12.86 0.22 -15.34
C LYS A 296 -11.69 0.79 -14.56
N PHE A 297 -11.82 2.07 -14.23
CA PHE A 297 -10.86 2.80 -13.39
C PHE A 297 -11.43 3.03 -12.00
N PHE A 298 -10.63 2.72 -10.99
CA PHE A 298 -10.98 2.94 -9.60
C PHE A 298 -9.86 3.67 -8.86
N LEU A 299 -10.26 4.55 -7.93
CA LEU A 299 -9.38 5.12 -6.93
C LEU A 299 -9.78 4.55 -5.56
N SER A 300 -8.87 3.84 -4.92
CA SER A 300 -9.13 3.15 -3.65
C SER A 300 -8.26 3.73 -2.54
N ILE A 301 -8.84 3.91 -1.37
CA ILE A 301 -8.19 4.58 -0.24
C ILE A 301 -8.27 3.66 0.97
N ILE A 302 -7.12 3.12 1.37
CA ILE A 302 -6.99 2.07 2.38
C ILE A 302 -6.06 2.58 3.50
N PRO A 303 -6.62 3.09 4.61
CA PRO A 303 -5.82 3.59 5.74
C PRO A 303 -5.16 2.46 6.54
N GLU A 304 -3.95 2.72 7.03
CA GLU A 304 -3.23 1.96 8.06
C GLU A 304 -2.87 2.93 9.19
N ILE A 305 -3.75 3.07 10.17
CA ILE A 305 -3.64 3.89 11.40
C ILE A 305 -3.45 3.01 12.62
N ILE A 306 -4.16 1.89 12.74
CA ILE A 306 -4.09 0.97 13.88
C ILE A 306 -3.36 -0.31 13.50
N LEU A 307 -2.48 -0.78 14.39
CA LEU A 307 -1.98 -2.15 14.41
C LEU A 307 -2.95 -2.98 15.26
N GLU A 308 -3.69 -3.91 14.67
CA GLU A 308 -4.37 -4.91 15.50
C GLU A 308 -3.32 -5.81 16.21
N PRO A 309 -3.54 -6.39 17.41
CA PRO A 309 -2.46 -6.74 18.37
C PRO A 309 -1.89 -8.18 18.40
N ILE A 310 -0.55 -8.27 18.36
CA ILE A 310 0.28 -9.36 18.85
C ILE A 310 0.47 -9.01 20.31
N LYS A 311 0.07 -9.92 21.19
CA LYS A 311 0.15 -9.66 22.64
C LYS A 311 1.59 -9.64 23.15
N SER A 312 2.51 -10.34 22.48
CA SER A 312 3.94 -10.39 22.83
C SER A 312 4.81 -10.78 21.64
N THR A 313 6.09 -10.36 21.64
CA THR A 313 7.05 -10.83 20.62
C THR A 313 7.22 -12.35 20.59
N ARG A 314 6.82 -13.06 21.65
CA ARG A 314 6.83 -14.52 21.77
C ARG A 314 5.78 -15.21 20.90
N ASP A 315 4.74 -14.49 20.48
CA ASP A 315 3.67 -15.02 19.62
C ASP A 315 4.04 -14.92 18.13
N ILE A 316 5.19 -14.32 17.80
CA ILE A 316 5.73 -14.21 16.44
C ILE A 316 6.32 -15.55 16.04
N LYS A 317 5.71 -16.20 15.04
CA LYS A 317 6.20 -17.49 14.51
C LYS A 317 7.04 -17.32 13.25
N ASP A 318 6.79 -16.26 12.49
CA ASP A 318 7.53 -15.92 11.26
C ASP A 318 7.94 -14.43 11.27
N GLU A 319 9.14 -14.10 10.80
CA GLU A 319 9.59 -12.71 10.62
C GLU A 319 8.70 -11.94 9.62
N SER A 320 8.00 -12.65 8.73
CA SER A 320 6.96 -12.08 7.86
C SER A 320 5.75 -11.52 8.63
N ASP A 321 5.48 -12.02 9.84
CA ASP A 321 4.43 -11.54 10.76
C ASP A 321 4.73 -10.13 11.30
N LEU A 322 5.99 -9.71 11.21
CA LEU A 322 6.46 -8.36 11.59
C LEU A 322 6.45 -7.36 10.43
N TYR A 323 6.20 -7.80 9.19
CA TYR A 323 6.34 -6.98 7.98
C TYR A 323 5.03 -6.67 7.27
N SER A 324 4.18 -7.68 7.09
CA SER A 324 2.75 -7.45 6.93
C SER A 324 2.18 -7.19 8.31
N LEU A 325 1.11 -6.41 8.41
CA LEU A 325 0.33 -6.27 9.64
C LEU A 325 -0.35 -7.58 10.06
N LYS A 326 0.32 -8.73 9.98
CA LYS A 326 -0.07 -10.01 10.59
C LYS A 326 0.09 -9.97 12.11
N ILE A 327 -0.19 -8.81 12.68
CA ILE A 327 -0.22 -8.62 14.11
C ILE A 327 -1.57 -9.17 14.64
N ASN A 328 -2.26 -10.05 13.92
CA ASN A 328 -3.66 -10.34 14.22
C ASN A 328 -4.24 -11.72 13.89
N GLN A 329 -3.40 -12.69 13.54
CA GLN A 329 -3.90 -14.05 13.27
C GLN A 329 -4.10 -14.91 14.53
N TYR A 330 -3.91 -14.36 15.75
CA TYR A 330 -3.80 -15.18 16.96
C TYR A 330 -4.67 -14.77 18.17
N THR A 331 -5.68 -13.90 18.00
CA THR A 331 -6.63 -13.59 19.09
C THR A 331 -7.48 -14.81 19.45
N ARG A 332 -7.33 -15.26 20.71
CA ARG A 332 -8.01 -16.43 21.30
C ARG A 332 -9.42 -16.12 21.85
N ASP A 333 -9.88 -14.87 21.81
CA ASP A 333 -11.20 -14.51 22.33
C ASP A 333 -12.30 -14.70 21.29
N ASN A 334 -13.37 -15.38 21.71
CA ASN A 334 -14.53 -15.68 20.88
C ASN A 334 -15.56 -14.53 20.85
N ASP A 335 -15.45 -13.54 21.73
CA ASP A 335 -16.40 -12.41 21.79
C ASP A 335 -15.99 -11.24 20.86
N GLU A 336 -14.75 -11.25 20.34
CA GLU A 336 -14.31 -10.39 19.22
C GLU A 336 -14.73 -10.96 17.84
N LYS A 337 -15.54 -12.04 17.79
CA LYS A 337 -15.96 -12.74 16.56
C LYS A 337 -16.71 -11.89 15.55
N ILE A 338 -17.29 -10.77 15.95
CA ILE A 338 -17.99 -9.85 15.01
C ILE A 338 -16.98 -9.28 13.98
N MET A 339 -15.70 -9.21 14.33
CA MET A 339 -14.62 -8.72 13.44
C MET A 339 -14.08 -9.79 12.48
N LYS A 340 -14.30 -11.09 12.76
CA LYS A 340 -13.71 -12.22 12.00
C LYS A 340 -14.54 -12.67 10.79
N GLN A 341 -15.79 -12.23 10.64
CA GLN A 341 -16.74 -12.94 9.77
C GLN A 341 -16.92 -12.40 8.35
N CYS A 342 -16.33 -11.25 8.00
CA CYS A 342 -16.30 -10.84 6.59
C CYS A 342 -15.13 -9.89 6.35
N SER A 343 -14.12 -10.34 5.60
CA SER A 343 -13.11 -9.49 4.99
C SER A 343 -13.02 -9.90 3.52
N PRO A 344 -13.24 -9.00 2.55
CA PRO A 344 -12.76 -9.25 1.21
C PRO A 344 -11.22 -9.24 1.20
N LEU A 345 -10.65 -10.25 0.54
CA LEU A 345 -9.27 -10.25 0.11
C LEU A 345 -9.06 -9.04 -0.80
N VAL A 346 -8.10 -8.16 -0.47
CA VAL A 346 -7.08 -7.61 -1.40
C VAL A 346 -6.12 -6.70 -0.64
N ARG A 347 -4.83 -7.00 -0.76
CA ARG A 347 -3.83 -5.97 -1.00
C ARG A 347 -3.02 -6.42 -2.21
N PRO A 348 -2.79 -5.59 -3.23
CA PRO A 348 -1.83 -5.94 -4.26
C PRO A 348 -0.42 -5.85 -3.66
N SER A 349 0.21 -7.01 -3.72
CA SER A 349 1.60 -7.42 -3.58
C SER A 349 2.45 -6.93 -2.39
N ILE A 350 3.07 -7.88 -1.67
CA ILE A 350 4.20 -7.60 -0.76
C ILE A 350 5.39 -8.51 -1.09
N LYS A 351 6.03 -8.21 -2.23
CA LYS A 351 7.44 -8.51 -2.53
C LYS A 351 7.78 -10.02 -2.77
N ILE A 352 8.91 -10.41 -3.35
CA ILE A 352 9.44 -11.73 -3.93
C ILE A 352 10.26 -12.78 -3.05
N SER A 353 10.02 -14.10 -3.11
CA SER A 353 10.91 -15.07 -2.38
C SER A 353 12.37 -15.05 -2.88
N LYS A 354 13.36 -15.25 -2.00
CA LYS A 354 14.80 -15.33 -2.34
C LYS A 354 15.29 -16.76 -2.59
N ASP A 355 14.41 -17.72 -2.85
CA ASP A 355 14.87 -18.97 -3.46
C ASP A 355 15.39 -18.69 -4.89
N SER A 356 16.40 -19.47 -5.31
CA SER A 356 17.13 -19.20 -6.54
C SER A 356 16.27 -19.30 -7.80
N GLU A 357 15.20 -20.07 -7.76
CA GLU A 357 14.32 -20.33 -8.90
C GLU A 357 13.30 -19.20 -9.09
N SER A 358 12.60 -18.80 -8.03
CA SER A 358 11.67 -17.66 -8.07
C SER A 358 12.38 -16.38 -8.48
N ALA A 359 13.60 -16.15 -7.98
CA ALA A 359 14.40 -14.97 -8.34
C ALA A 359 14.73 -14.91 -9.84
N ILE A 360 14.99 -16.05 -10.48
CA ILE A 360 15.23 -16.14 -11.93
C ILE A 360 13.93 -15.83 -12.68
N ASN A 361 12.82 -16.47 -12.31
CA ASN A 361 11.51 -16.27 -12.97
C ASN A 361 11.06 -14.82 -12.90
N ILE A 362 11.31 -14.16 -11.78
CA ILE A 362 10.98 -12.76 -11.57
C ILE A 362 11.91 -11.84 -12.35
N SER A 363 13.21 -12.14 -12.41
CA SER A 363 14.13 -11.39 -13.26
C SER A 363 13.72 -11.50 -14.73
N ASN A 364 13.26 -12.68 -15.17
CA ASN A 364 12.77 -12.91 -16.53
C ASN A 364 11.47 -12.15 -16.80
N LEU A 365 10.51 -12.17 -15.87
CA LEU A 365 9.28 -11.38 -15.95
C LEU A 365 9.60 -9.88 -16.08
N LYS A 366 10.47 -9.34 -15.22
CA LYS A 366 10.90 -7.94 -15.31
C LYS A 366 11.52 -7.63 -16.67
N LYS A 367 12.47 -8.45 -17.13
CA LYS A 367 13.12 -8.25 -18.44
C LYS A 367 12.13 -8.29 -19.59
N SER A 368 11.17 -9.21 -19.54
CA SER A 368 10.12 -9.34 -20.56
C SER A 368 9.25 -8.09 -20.63
N ILE A 369 8.72 -7.64 -19.49
CA ILE A 369 7.91 -6.42 -19.40
C ILE A 369 8.71 -5.18 -19.81
N THR A 370 9.93 -5.00 -19.30
CA THR A 370 10.78 -3.86 -19.68
C THR A 370 11.09 -3.87 -21.17
N LYS A 371 11.39 -5.04 -21.75
CA LYS A 371 11.64 -5.19 -23.18
C LYS A 371 10.42 -4.76 -24.00
N ILE A 372 9.23 -5.28 -23.69
CA ILE A 372 7.98 -4.89 -24.36
C ILE A 372 7.79 -3.37 -24.29
N LEU A 373 7.95 -2.77 -23.11
CA LEU A 373 7.74 -1.33 -22.94
C LEU A 373 8.77 -0.47 -23.68
N GLU A 374 10.00 -0.95 -23.85
CA GLU A 374 11.07 -0.24 -24.56
C GLU A 374 11.14 -0.56 -26.07
N GLU A 375 10.48 -1.61 -26.55
CA GLU A 375 10.32 -1.86 -27.99
C GLU A 375 9.35 -0.83 -28.61
N ARG A 376 9.71 -0.33 -29.79
CA ARG A 376 9.14 0.91 -30.35
C ARG A 376 7.67 0.82 -30.72
#